data_AF-A0A8E2JT83-F1
#
_entry.id   AF-A0A8E2JT83-F1
#
_cell.length_a   1.000
_cell.length_b   1.000
_cell.length_c   1.000
_cell.angle_alpha   90.00
_cell.angle_beta   90.00
_cell.angle_gamma   90.00
#
_symmetry.space_group_name_H-M   'P 1'
#
loop_
_entity.id
_entity.type
_entity.pdbx_description
1 polymer ?
#
loop_
_entity_poly.entity_id
_entity_poly.type
_entity_poly.pdbx_seq_one_letter_code
_entity_poly.pdbx_strand_id
1 'polypeptide(L)'
;SVATTSTPPDVLLNVPNLSVGRIELDVDNLQADINLNANVAGLVSINAGVAVSVQKINVTITDVEAQLELIVRLGHLVDIVNRVFSSLDLNPLLIGVLNNVTSILEPIVGAVDGLLGSITQGGTTLSFLIDNLGNIVQEIGGVSTIVGSYLTNMTETGVAQTLSNGDVQKTYSYSPLNALVNIIFNAAGQVLQASVVKQSGGASSTAAGSSTIAASQPISTS
;
A
#
# COMPACT_ATOMS: atom_id res chain seq x y z
N SER A 1 52.48 8.45 -3.71
CA SER A 1 51.45 9.32 -4.31
C SER A 1 50.15 8.54 -4.29
N VAL A 2 49.25 8.85 -3.36
CA VAL A 2 47.94 8.18 -3.27
C VAL A 2 47.01 8.91 -4.22
N ALA A 3 46.60 8.26 -5.30
CA ALA A 3 45.62 8.80 -6.23
C ALA A 3 44.27 8.91 -5.51
N THR A 4 43.85 10.13 -5.19
CA THR A 4 42.46 10.42 -4.79
C THR A 4 41.58 10.17 -6.01
N THR A 5 41.02 8.98 -6.14
CA THR A 5 39.94 8.72 -7.10
C THR A 5 38.75 9.56 -6.66
N SER A 6 38.68 10.79 -7.15
CA SER A 6 37.55 11.69 -6.98
C SER A 6 36.38 11.11 -7.75
N THR A 7 35.71 10.12 -7.18
CA THR A 7 34.43 9.64 -7.69
C THR A 7 33.51 10.86 -7.82
N PRO A 8 32.82 11.02 -8.95
CA PRO A 8 31.81 12.06 -9.08
C PRO A 8 30.82 11.97 -7.91
N PRO A 9 30.39 13.10 -7.34
CA PRO A 9 29.37 13.09 -6.30
C PRO A 9 28.06 12.49 -6.84
N ASP A 10 27.34 11.75 -5.99
CA ASP A 10 26.06 11.13 -6.35
C ASP A 10 24.95 12.17 -6.53
N VAL A 11 25.01 13.27 -5.76
CA VAL A 11 24.20 14.46 -6.02
C VAL A 11 25.13 15.67 -6.05
N LEU A 12 25.05 16.43 -7.12
CA LEU A 12 25.66 17.76 -7.23
C LEU A 12 24.58 18.74 -7.64
N LEU A 13 24.21 19.64 -6.73
CA LEU A 13 23.36 20.77 -7.02
C LEU A 13 24.19 22.03 -6.85
N ASN A 14 24.51 22.69 -7.97
CA ASN A 14 25.21 23.95 -8.00
C ASN A 14 24.28 25.02 -8.58
N VAL A 15 23.94 26.01 -7.77
CA VAL A 15 23.14 27.18 -8.13
C VAL A 15 24.04 28.41 -7.99
N PRO A 16 24.76 28.80 -9.07
CA PRO A 16 25.71 29.91 -9.03
C PRO A 16 25.06 31.29 -8.95
N ASN A 17 23.76 31.37 -9.24
CA ASN A 17 22.98 32.61 -9.17
C ASN A 17 21.63 32.27 -8.52
N LEU A 18 21.56 32.37 -7.20
CA LEU A 18 20.32 32.31 -6.45
C LEU A 18 19.95 33.73 -6.05
N SER A 19 18.86 34.27 -6.59
CA SER A 19 18.44 35.63 -6.25
C SER A 19 17.05 35.70 -5.66
N VAL A 20 16.87 36.63 -4.73
CA VAL A 20 15.58 37.02 -4.16
C VAL A 20 15.39 38.50 -4.41
N GLY A 21 14.34 38.85 -5.15
CA GLY A 21 14.11 40.26 -5.54
C GLY A 21 13.87 41.18 -4.35
N ARG A 22 13.16 40.71 -3.32
CA ARG A 22 12.83 41.50 -2.13
C ARG A 22 12.51 40.62 -0.92
N ILE A 23 13.04 41.00 0.24
CA ILE A 23 12.70 40.48 1.57
C ILE A 23 12.14 41.65 2.38
N GLU A 24 10.98 41.45 3.00
CA GLU A 24 10.35 42.43 3.89
C GLU A 24 10.21 41.83 5.29
N LEU A 25 10.65 42.57 6.31
CA LEU A 25 10.47 42.24 7.71
C LEU A 25 9.75 43.40 8.38
N ASP A 26 8.47 43.18 8.68
CA ASP A 26 7.63 44.10 9.42
C ASP A 26 7.48 43.60 10.86
N VAL A 27 7.97 44.40 11.81
CA VAL A 27 7.86 44.09 13.24
C VAL A 27 7.07 45.19 13.92
N ASP A 28 5.95 44.81 14.53
CA ASP A 28 5.13 45.70 15.35
C ASP A 28 5.52 45.57 16.82
N ASN A 29 5.52 46.68 17.55
CA ASN A 29 5.71 46.73 19.01
C ASN A 29 6.99 46.01 19.50
N LEU A 30 8.13 46.15 18.80
CA LEU A 30 9.40 45.57 19.25
C LEU A 30 9.80 46.19 20.58
N GLN A 31 9.87 45.40 21.63
CA GLN A 31 10.37 45.80 22.94
C GLN A 31 11.66 45.06 23.23
N ALA A 32 12.65 45.77 23.78
CA ALA A 32 13.95 45.23 24.14
C ALA A 32 14.43 45.89 25.42
N ASP A 33 14.81 45.08 26.40
CA ASP A 33 15.47 45.54 27.61
C ASP A 33 16.98 45.37 27.48
N ILE A 34 17.72 46.47 27.56
CA ILE A 34 19.18 46.46 27.51
C ILE A 34 19.71 46.72 28.92
N ASN A 35 20.43 45.74 29.45
CA ASN A 35 21.07 45.82 30.74
C ASN A 35 22.59 45.86 30.57
N LEU A 36 23.22 46.92 31.06
CA LEU A 36 24.68 47.05 31.15
C LEU A 36 25.11 46.84 32.60
N ASN A 37 25.84 45.76 32.85
CA ASN A 37 26.59 45.55 34.08
C ASN A 37 28.08 45.55 33.74
N ALA A 38 28.79 46.59 34.16
CA ALA A 38 30.22 46.72 33.95
C ALA A 38 30.92 46.95 35.30
N ASN A 39 31.98 46.19 35.55
CA ASN A 39 32.88 46.40 36.68
C ASN A 39 34.30 46.60 36.15
N VAL A 40 34.88 47.77 36.42
CA VAL A 40 36.24 48.11 35.97
C VAL A 40 37.16 48.13 37.17
N ALA A 41 38.04 47.12 37.23
CA ALA A 41 39.12 46.97 38.21
C ALA A 41 38.69 47.07 39.68
N GLY A 42 37.43 46.79 40.01
CA GLY A 42 36.89 46.94 41.37
C GLY A 42 36.76 48.39 41.85
N LEU A 43 37.04 49.38 40.98
CA LEU A 43 36.97 50.80 41.31
C LEU A 43 35.65 51.42 40.88
N VAL A 44 35.13 50.99 39.73
CA VAL A 44 33.88 51.52 39.16
C VAL A 44 32.94 50.37 38.85
N SER A 45 31.72 50.46 39.36
CA SER A 45 30.61 49.59 39.00
C SER A 45 29.51 50.42 38.36
N ILE A 46 29.13 50.04 37.15
CA ILE A 46 28.03 50.62 36.40
C ILE A 46 26.97 49.54 36.24
N ASN A 47 25.79 49.81 36.77
CA ASN A 47 24.59 49.01 36.55
C ASN A 47 23.54 49.94 35.96
N ALA A 48 23.21 49.75 34.69
CA ALA A 48 22.20 50.54 33.99
C ALA A 48 21.25 49.60 33.25
N GLY A 49 19.95 49.82 33.41
CA GLY A 49 18.92 49.16 32.62
C GLY A 49 18.16 50.21 31.82
N VAL A 50 17.91 49.92 30.55
CA VAL A 50 17.03 50.73 29.69
C VAL A 50 16.02 49.83 29.01
N ALA A 51 14.75 50.16 29.14
CA ALA A 51 13.68 49.56 28.34
C ALA A 51 13.51 50.37 27.06
N VAL A 52 13.59 49.70 25.92
CA VAL A 52 13.46 50.30 24.59
C VAL A 52 12.24 49.69 23.91
N SER A 53 11.38 50.53 23.34
CA SER A 53 10.22 50.07 22.57
C SER A 53 10.15 50.79 21.23
N VAL A 54 9.90 50.06 20.15
CA VAL A 54 9.71 50.55 18.80
C VAL A 54 8.35 50.09 18.29
N GLN A 55 7.49 51.04 17.95
CA GLN A 55 6.10 50.76 17.55
C GLN A 55 6.01 49.98 16.23
N LYS A 56 6.87 50.33 15.26
CA LYS A 56 6.92 49.69 13.95
C LYS A 56 8.34 49.70 13.42
N ILE A 57 8.78 48.56 12.92
CA ILE A 57 10.00 48.37 12.14
C ILE A 57 9.56 47.81 10.80
N ASN A 58 10.06 48.40 9.72
CA ASN A 58 9.91 47.87 8.38
C ASN A 58 11.32 47.77 7.82
N VAL A 59 11.81 46.55 7.60
CA VAL A 59 13.10 46.30 6.95
C VAL A 59 12.81 45.75 5.57
N THR A 60 13.33 46.43 4.56
CA THR A 60 13.27 45.98 3.17
C THR A 60 14.70 45.69 2.71
N ILE A 61 14.94 44.46 2.27
CA ILE A 61 16.18 44.06 1.61
C ILE A 61 15.82 43.76 0.15
N THR A 62 16.34 44.52 -0.81
CA THR A 62 16.15 44.24 -2.24
C THR A 62 17.39 43.58 -2.82
N ASP A 63 17.20 42.89 -3.93
CA ASP A 63 18.29 42.41 -4.79
C ASP A 63 19.29 41.52 -4.04
N VAL A 64 18.76 40.52 -3.31
CA VAL A 64 19.59 39.55 -2.60
C VAL A 64 20.13 38.56 -3.62
N GLU A 65 21.44 38.42 -3.67
CA GLU A 65 22.14 37.42 -4.47
C GLU A 65 22.90 36.46 -3.56
N ALA A 66 22.84 35.17 -3.89
CA ALA A 66 23.43 34.08 -3.15
C ALA A 66 23.93 32.99 -4.11
N GLN A 67 24.79 32.13 -3.58
CA GLN A 67 25.32 30.96 -4.27
C GLN A 67 25.05 29.74 -3.39
N LEU A 68 24.54 28.67 -3.98
CA LEU A 68 24.24 27.42 -3.28
C LEU A 68 24.97 26.26 -3.95
N GLU A 69 25.79 25.54 -3.20
CA GLU A 69 26.40 24.29 -3.62
C GLU A 69 26.05 23.18 -2.63
N LEU A 70 25.39 22.12 -3.12
CA LEU A 70 25.07 20.91 -2.38
C LEU A 70 25.75 19.73 -3.06
N ILE A 71 26.74 19.15 -2.37
CA ILE A 71 27.48 17.96 -2.78
C ILE A 71 27.07 16.82 -1.84
N VAL A 72 26.44 15.78 -2.38
CA VAL A 72 26.12 14.55 -1.64
C VAL A 72 26.92 13.40 -2.23
N ARG A 73 27.60 12.66 -1.36
CA ARG A 73 28.29 11.40 -1.68
C ARG A 73 27.59 10.29 -0.91
N LEU A 74 26.74 9.54 -1.60
CA LEU A 74 26.05 8.38 -1.07
C LEU A 74 27.03 7.20 -1.10
N GLY A 75 27.91 7.15 -0.10
CA GLY A 75 28.71 5.96 0.14
C GLY A 75 27.81 4.80 0.54
N HIS A 76 28.11 3.62 -0.02
CA HIS A 76 27.77 2.33 0.58
C HIS A 76 26.35 1.78 0.37
N LEU A 77 25.80 1.81 -0.85
CA LEU A 77 24.68 0.91 -1.18
C LEU A 77 25.05 -0.56 -0.88
N VAL A 78 26.28 -0.96 -1.20
CA VAL A 78 26.78 -2.30 -0.91
C VAL A 78 26.88 -2.55 0.59
N ASP A 79 27.27 -1.58 1.42
CA ASP A 79 27.32 -1.82 2.88
C ASP A 79 25.96 -1.72 3.53
N ILE A 80 25.00 -0.99 2.95
CA ILE A 80 23.59 -1.06 3.38
C ILE A 80 23.07 -2.47 3.12
N VAL A 81 23.30 -3.01 1.92
CA VAL A 81 22.91 -4.39 1.57
C VAL A 81 23.63 -5.40 2.48
N ASN A 82 24.95 -5.28 2.66
CA ASN A 82 25.72 -6.16 3.56
C ASN A 82 25.30 -6.01 5.03
N ARG A 83 24.93 -4.80 5.47
CA ARG A 83 24.45 -4.57 6.84
C ARG A 83 23.04 -5.13 7.03
N VAL A 84 22.17 -5.09 6.02
CA VAL A 84 20.89 -5.79 6.04
C VAL A 84 21.13 -7.30 6.10
N PHE A 85 21.98 -7.87 5.24
CA PHE A 85 22.31 -9.30 5.29
C PHE A 85 22.97 -9.71 6.62
N SER A 86 23.90 -8.93 7.15
CA SER A 86 24.51 -9.17 8.46
C SER A 86 23.50 -9.02 9.61
N SER A 87 22.53 -8.11 9.50
CA SER A 87 21.45 -7.98 10.48
C SER A 87 20.48 -9.15 10.44
N LEU A 88 20.22 -9.72 9.25
CA LEU A 88 19.46 -10.97 9.09
C LEU A 88 20.24 -12.17 9.67
N ASP A 89 21.56 -12.23 9.46
CA ASP A 89 22.44 -13.28 10.02
C ASP A 89 22.50 -13.21 11.56
N LEU A 90 22.62 -12.01 12.11
CA LEU A 90 22.67 -11.78 13.57
C LEU A 90 21.29 -11.88 14.24
N ASN A 91 20.20 -11.77 13.48
CA ASN A 91 18.83 -11.92 13.97
C ASN A 91 18.02 -12.83 13.03
N PRO A 92 18.26 -14.16 13.04
CA PRO A 92 17.60 -15.09 12.13
C PRO A 92 16.09 -15.17 12.30
N LEU A 93 15.53 -14.66 13.40
CA LEU A 93 14.08 -14.51 13.58
C LEU A 93 13.44 -13.60 12.52
N LEU A 94 14.19 -12.67 11.91
CA LEU A 94 13.70 -11.82 10.83
C LEU A 94 13.57 -12.57 9.49
N ILE A 95 14.37 -13.63 9.25
CA ILE A 95 14.13 -14.55 8.13
C ILE A 95 12.77 -15.23 8.27
N GLY A 96 12.33 -15.50 9.50
CA GLY A 96 11.00 -15.99 9.80
C GLY A 96 9.87 -15.08 9.32
N VAL A 97 10.08 -13.76 9.31
CA VAL A 97 9.09 -12.78 8.81
C VAL A 97 9.01 -12.81 7.28
N LEU A 98 10.12 -12.98 6.57
CA LEU A 98 10.12 -13.17 5.10
C LEU A 98 9.51 -14.52 4.69
N ASN A 99 9.75 -15.57 5.46
CA ASN A 99 9.05 -16.85 5.32
C ASN A 99 7.58 -16.76 5.76
N ASN A 100 7.18 -15.71 6.48
CA ASN A 100 5.78 -15.40 6.76
C ASN A 100 5.15 -14.52 5.67
N VAL A 101 5.93 -13.90 4.76
CA VAL A 101 5.40 -13.35 3.51
C VAL A 101 5.03 -14.48 2.53
N THR A 102 5.69 -15.64 2.62
CA THR A 102 5.19 -16.88 2.01
C THR A 102 4.02 -17.51 2.79
N SER A 103 3.73 -17.07 4.03
CA SER A 103 2.44 -17.32 4.71
C SER A 103 1.36 -16.29 4.32
N ILE A 104 1.67 -15.33 3.44
CA ILE A 104 0.66 -14.61 2.64
C ILE A 104 0.42 -15.36 1.30
N LEU A 105 1.25 -16.36 0.99
CA LEU A 105 0.98 -17.39 -0.04
C LEU A 105 0.37 -18.67 0.56
N GLU A 106 0.25 -18.76 1.89
CA GLU A 106 -0.88 -19.52 2.42
C GLU A 106 -2.12 -18.82 1.88
N PRO A 107 -3.09 -19.53 1.30
CA PRO A 107 -4.35 -18.92 1.00
C PRO A 107 -4.84 -18.32 2.32
N ILE A 108 -4.81 -16.99 2.46
CA ILE A 108 -5.71 -16.26 3.34
C ILE A 108 -7.09 -16.38 2.69
N VAL A 109 -7.53 -17.62 2.52
CA VAL A 109 -8.89 -18.02 2.26
C VAL A 109 -9.35 -18.33 3.66
N GLY A 110 -9.79 -17.28 4.37
CA GLY A 110 -10.91 -17.47 5.28
C GLY A 110 -11.96 -18.15 4.44
N ALA A 111 -12.07 -19.48 4.59
CA ALA A 111 -12.75 -20.39 3.69
C ALA A 111 -14.25 -20.12 3.67
N VAL A 112 -14.60 -19.06 2.99
CA VAL A 112 -15.91 -18.90 2.38
C VAL A 112 -15.86 -19.70 1.08
N ASP A 113 -16.84 -20.56 0.87
CA ASP A 113 -17.09 -21.18 -0.43
C ASP A 113 -17.60 -20.07 -1.36
N GLY A 114 -16.65 -19.29 -1.87
CA GLY A 114 -16.89 -18.01 -2.54
C GLY A 114 -16.47 -18.00 -4.00
N LEU A 115 -16.24 -19.18 -4.61
CA LEU A 115 -15.87 -19.28 -6.02
C LEU A 115 -17.05 -18.83 -6.90
N LEU A 116 -16.86 -17.70 -7.57
CA LEU A 116 -17.83 -17.12 -8.50
C LEU A 116 -17.72 -17.75 -9.90
N GLY A 117 -16.59 -18.37 -10.21
CA GLY A 117 -16.38 -19.09 -11.47
C GLY A 117 -15.04 -18.75 -12.10
N SER A 118 -14.77 -19.36 -13.26
CA SER A 118 -13.49 -19.20 -13.94
C SER A 118 -13.65 -18.88 -15.41
N ILE A 119 -12.81 -17.98 -15.93
CA ILE A 119 -12.66 -17.68 -17.35
C ILE A 119 -11.34 -18.29 -17.83
N THR A 120 -11.39 -19.13 -18.85
CA THR A 120 -10.16 -19.60 -19.52
C THR A 120 -9.89 -18.73 -20.73
N GLN A 121 -8.77 -17.98 -20.72
CA GLN A 121 -8.36 -17.15 -21.85
C GLN A 121 -6.90 -17.48 -22.22
N GLY A 122 -6.69 -17.97 -23.44
CA GLY A 122 -5.34 -18.24 -23.97
C GLY A 122 -4.58 -19.36 -23.24
N GLY A 123 -5.27 -20.33 -22.63
CA GLY A 123 -4.65 -21.44 -21.89
C GLY A 123 -4.43 -21.16 -20.40
N THR A 124 -4.68 -19.93 -19.95
CA THR A 124 -4.63 -19.54 -18.54
C THR A 124 -6.05 -19.50 -17.98
N THR A 125 -6.27 -20.17 -16.84
CA THR A 125 -7.55 -20.14 -16.11
C THR A 125 -7.50 -19.01 -15.08
N LEU A 126 -8.41 -18.06 -15.19
CA LEU A 126 -8.64 -16.99 -14.21
C LEU A 126 -9.86 -17.38 -13.37
N SER A 127 -9.67 -17.64 -12.09
CA SER A 127 -10.76 -17.90 -11.15
C SER A 127 -11.13 -16.62 -10.41
N PHE A 128 -12.42 -16.35 -10.24
CA PHE A 128 -12.92 -15.22 -9.47
C PHE A 128 -13.55 -15.75 -8.20
N LEU A 129 -13.13 -15.22 -7.06
CA LEU A 129 -13.63 -15.57 -5.73
C LEU A 129 -14.12 -14.31 -5.02
N ILE A 130 -14.93 -14.51 -3.98
CA ILE A 130 -15.25 -13.50 -2.97
C ILE A 130 -14.72 -13.97 -1.63
N ASP A 131 -14.06 -13.08 -0.88
CA ASP A 131 -13.60 -13.36 0.48
C ASP A 131 -14.66 -13.03 1.55
N ASN A 132 -14.37 -13.35 2.82
CA ASN A 132 -15.21 -13.05 3.99
C ASN A 132 -15.58 -11.56 4.14
N LEU A 133 -14.72 -10.67 3.65
CA LEU A 133 -14.90 -9.22 3.73
C LEU A 133 -15.65 -8.67 2.51
N GLY A 134 -15.93 -9.51 1.51
CA GLY A 134 -16.61 -9.11 0.29
C GLY A 134 -15.70 -8.56 -0.80
N ASN A 135 -14.39 -8.74 -0.68
CA ASN A 135 -13.46 -8.41 -1.76
C ASN A 135 -13.56 -9.45 -2.87
N ILE A 136 -13.48 -9.01 -4.12
CA ILE A 136 -13.38 -9.87 -5.29
C ILE A 136 -11.90 -10.16 -5.52
N VAL A 137 -11.54 -11.44 -5.48
CA VAL A 137 -10.19 -11.94 -5.67
C VAL A 137 -10.12 -12.65 -7.02
N GLN A 138 -9.12 -12.32 -7.82
CA GLN A 138 -8.78 -13.03 -9.04
C GLN A 138 -7.58 -13.92 -8.76
N GLU A 139 -7.71 -15.21 -9.08
CA GLU A 139 -6.66 -16.20 -8.92
C GLU A 139 -6.18 -16.69 -10.29
N ILE A 140 -4.86 -16.66 -10.48
CA ILE A 140 -4.20 -17.10 -11.71
C ILE A 140 -3.01 -17.98 -11.32
N GLY A 141 -3.10 -19.29 -11.61
CA GLY A 141 -1.99 -20.21 -11.37
C GLY A 141 -1.51 -20.23 -9.90
N GLY A 142 -2.44 -20.09 -8.95
CA GLY A 142 -2.13 -20.05 -7.51
C GLY A 142 -1.72 -18.68 -6.97
N VAL A 143 -1.74 -17.63 -7.79
CA VAL A 143 -1.51 -16.25 -7.34
C VAL A 143 -2.84 -15.52 -7.23
N SER A 144 -3.18 -15.05 -6.04
CA SER A 144 -4.42 -14.33 -5.73
C SER A 144 -4.19 -12.81 -5.71
N THR A 145 -5.01 -12.05 -6.42
CA THR A 145 -4.98 -10.58 -6.42
C THR A 145 -6.38 -10.01 -6.17
N ILE A 146 -6.50 -9.02 -5.30
CA ILE A 146 -7.78 -8.33 -5.07
C ILE A 146 -8.03 -7.37 -6.24
N VAL A 147 -9.13 -7.57 -6.95
CA VAL A 147 -9.51 -6.79 -8.15
C VAL A 147 -10.71 -5.88 -7.92
N GLY A 148 -11.35 -5.95 -6.75
CA GLY A 148 -12.48 -5.11 -6.40
C GLY A 148 -13.25 -5.60 -5.18
N SER A 149 -14.52 -5.22 -5.07
CA SER A 149 -15.45 -5.68 -4.03
C SER A 149 -16.85 -5.88 -4.60
N TYR A 150 -17.67 -6.73 -3.97
CA TYR A 150 -19.04 -6.92 -4.43
C TYR A 150 -19.87 -5.62 -4.36
N LEU A 151 -19.57 -4.72 -3.41
CA LEU A 151 -20.30 -3.46 -3.26
C LEU A 151 -20.05 -2.51 -4.43
N THR A 152 -18.85 -2.53 -5.00
CA THR A 152 -18.44 -1.62 -6.07
C THR A 152 -18.59 -2.22 -7.46
N ASN A 153 -18.44 -3.54 -7.58
CA ASN A 153 -18.32 -4.22 -8.86
C ASN A 153 -19.53 -5.08 -9.22
N MET A 154 -20.49 -5.24 -8.31
CA MET A 154 -21.72 -5.98 -8.55
C MET A 154 -22.94 -5.11 -8.26
N THR A 155 -24.05 -5.39 -8.95
CA THR A 155 -25.29 -4.61 -8.79
C THR A 155 -26.35 -5.46 -8.10
N GLU A 156 -26.87 -5.02 -6.95
CA GLU A 156 -27.93 -5.73 -6.23
C GLU A 156 -29.21 -5.77 -7.08
N THR A 157 -29.81 -6.95 -7.22
CA THR A 157 -31.03 -7.13 -8.04
C THR A 157 -32.32 -6.80 -7.28
N GLY A 158 -32.21 -6.50 -5.98
CA GLY A 158 -33.33 -6.30 -5.07
C GLY A 158 -33.93 -7.59 -4.51
N VAL A 159 -33.39 -8.76 -4.87
CA VAL A 159 -33.80 -10.05 -4.30
C VAL A 159 -33.00 -10.31 -3.03
N ALA A 160 -33.70 -10.36 -1.89
CA ALA A 160 -33.13 -10.72 -0.60
C ALA A 160 -34.00 -11.75 0.12
N GLN A 161 -33.38 -12.74 0.73
CA GLN A 161 -34.05 -13.81 1.49
C GLN A 161 -33.34 -14.00 2.83
N THR A 162 -34.09 -14.01 3.92
CA THR A 162 -33.58 -14.40 5.23
C THR A 162 -33.67 -15.92 5.38
N LEU A 163 -32.54 -16.57 5.67
CA LEU A 163 -32.45 -18.00 5.88
C LEU A 163 -32.89 -18.38 7.31
N SER A 164 -33.19 -19.66 7.52
CA SER A 164 -33.72 -20.17 8.79
C SER A 164 -32.77 -19.98 9.99
N ASN A 165 -31.48 -19.79 9.73
CA ASN A 165 -30.43 -19.54 10.72
C ASN A 165 -30.20 -18.05 11.03
N GLY A 166 -30.98 -17.14 10.42
CA GLY A 166 -30.83 -15.70 10.60
C GLY A 166 -29.86 -15.02 9.63
N ASP A 167 -29.22 -15.79 8.73
CA ASP A 167 -28.38 -15.23 7.67
C ASP A 167 -29.23 -14.58 6.57
N VAL A 168 -28.65 -13.64 5.85
CA VAL A 168 -29.32 -12.94 4.75
C VAL A 168 -28.65 -13.29 3.43
N GLN A 169 -29.38 -13.91 2.52
CA GLN A 169 -28.95 -14.08 1.14
C GLN A 169 -29.42 -12.91 0.30
N LYS A 170 -28.52 -12.32 -0.49
CA LYS A 170 -28.86 -11.31 -1.50
C LYS A 170 -28.34 -11.72 -2.86
N THR A 171 -29.06 -11.36 -3.91
CA THR A 171 -28.65 -11.62 -5.28
C THR A 171 -28.08 -10.37 -5.94
N TYR A 172 -26.95 -10.55 -6.61
CA TYR A 172 -26.23 -9.51 -7.33
C TYR A 172 -25.96 -9.95 -8.78
N SER A 173 -25.91 -9.00 -9.71
CA SER A 173 -25.38 -9.24 -11.06
C SER A 173 -23.89 -8.91 -11.11
N TYR A 174 -23.10 -9.77 -11.77
CA TYR A 174 -21.67 -9.58 -11.98
C TYR A 174 -21.33 -9.65 -13.46
N SER A 175 -21.18 -8.48 -14.07
CA SER A 175 -20.98 -8.32 -15.52
C SER A 175 -19.76 -9.06 -16.08
N PRO A 176 -18.58 -9.10 -15.41
CA PRO A 176 -17.42 -9.83 -15.92
C PRO A 176 -17.68 -11.32 -16.17
N LEU A 177 -18.55 -11.95 -15.37
CA LEU A 177 -18.93 -13.35 -15.53
C LEU A 177 -20.26 -13.55 -16.29
N ASN A 178 -20.92 -12.45 -16.69
CA ASN A 178 -22.29 -12.47 -17.22
C ASN A 178 -23.24 -13.34 -16.39
N ALA A 179 -23.15 -13.19 -15.06
CA ALA A 179 -23.75 -14.11 -14.11
C ALA A 179 -24.50 -13.41 -12.97
N LEU A 180 -25.47 -14.12 -12.40
CA LEU A 180 -26.12 -13.76 -11.14
C LEU A 180 -25.45 -14.53 -10.00
N VAL A 181 -25.11 -13.84 -8.94
CA VAL A 181 -24.41 -14.37 -7.78
C VAL A 181 -25.27 -14.16 -6.54
N ASN A 182 -25.54 -15.24 -5.82
CA ASN A 182 -26.12 -15.19 -4.48
C ASN A 182 -24.99 -15.08 -3.47
N ILE A 183 -25.06 -14.09 -2.60
CA ILE A 183 -24.12 -13.90 -1.49
C ILE A 183 -24.88 -14.02 -0.19
N ILE A 184 -24.43 -14.90 0.71
CA ILE A 184 -25.00 -15.11 2.04
C ILE A 184 -24.16 -14.33 3.05
N PHE A 185 -24.82 -13.53 3.88
CA PHE A 185 -24.23 -12.71 4.91
C PHE A 185 -24.65 -13.17 6.30
N ASN A 186 -23.72 -13.16 7.25
CA ASN A 186 -24.03 -13.36 8.66
C ASN A 186 -24.64 -12.09 9.28
N ALA A 187 -25.07 -12.18 10.54
CA ALA A 187 -25.60 -11.04 11.29
C ALA A 187 -24.61 -9.86 11.48
N ALA A 188 -23.31 -10.10 11.31
CA ALA A 188 -22.27 -9.07 11.35
C ALA A 188 -22.01 -8.41 9.97
N GLY A 189 -22.72 -8.84 8.92
CA GLY A 189 -22.56 -8.33 7.55
C GLY A 189 -21.35 -8.90 6.80
N GLN A 190 -20.69 -9.93 7.34
CA GLN A 190 -19.59 -10.62 6.65
C GLN A 190 -20.16 -11.64 5.66
N VAL A 191 -19.45 -11.84 4.56
CA VAL A 191 -19.79 -12.89 3.60
C VAL A 191 -19.47 -14.26 4.20
N LEU A 192 -20.42 -15.19 4.10
CA LEU A 192 -20.27 -16.59 4.47
C LEU A 192 -20.12 -17.49 3.24
N GLN A 193 -20.83 -17.18 2.16
CA GLN A 193 -20.83 -17.97 0.93
C GLN A 193 -21.19 -17.10 -0.26
N ALA A 194 -20.61 -17.38 -1.42
CA ALA A 194 -21.05 -16.79 -2.69
C ALA A 194 -21.17 -17.88 -3.76
N SER A 195 -22.32 -17.97 -4.42
CA SER A 195 -22.59 -19.00 -5.43
C SER A 195 -23.27 -18.41 -6.66
N VAL A 196 -23.00 -18.99 -7.83
CA VAL A 196 -23.55 -18.52 -9.10
C VAL A 196 -24.81 -19.26 -9.50
N VAL A 197 -25.86 -18.51 -9.82
CA VAL A 197 -27.20 -19.03 -10.11
C VAL A 197 -27.42 -19.24 -11.60
N LYS A 198 -26.76 -18.45 -12.46
CA LYS A 198 -26.91 -18.56 -13.91
C LYS A 198 -25.68 -18.05 -14.63
N GLN A 199 -24.89 -18.94 -15.20
CA GLN A 199 -23.92 -18.61 -16.25
C GLN A 199 -24.69 -18.56 -17.57
N SER A 200 -25.04 -17.37 -18.05
CA SER A 200 -25.67 -17.27 -19.36
C SER A 200 -24.60 -17.41 -20.46
N GLY A 201 -24.20 -18.64 -20.77
CA GLY A 201 -23.56 -19.02 -22.05
C GLY A 201 -22.18 -19.72 -21.98
N GLY A 202 -22.19 -21.06 -21.92
CA GLY A 202 -21.32 -21.95 -22.73
C GLY A 202 -19.88 -22.28 -22.30
N ALA A 203 -19.70 -23.41 -21.58
CA ALA A 203 -18.89 -24.60 -21.96
C ALA A 203 -18.10 -25.26 -20.80
N SER A 204 -18.64 -26.40 -20.35
CA SER A 204 -18.06 -27.62 -19.74
C SER A 204 -16.84 -27.58 -18.81
N SER A 205 -17.05 -28.11 -17.59
CA SER A 205 -16.23 -29.23 -17.11
C SER A 205 -17.11 -30.35 -16.56
N THR A 206 -16.84 -31.54 -17.09
CA THR A 206 -17.50 -32.83 -16.87
C THR A 206 -17.32 -33.34 -15.45
N ALA A 207 -18.43 -33.68 -14.80
CA ALA A 207 -18.44 -34.62 -13.69
C ALA A 207 -17.97 -35.99 -14.20
N ALA A 208 -16.80 -36.44 -13.76
CA ALA A 208 -16.36 -37.82 -13.95
C ALA A 208 -17.08 -38.72 -12.94
N GLY A 209 -18.34 -39.05 -13.24
CA GLY A 209 -19.02 -40.21 -12.66
C GLY A 209 -18.61 -41.45 -13.44
N SER A 210 -17.75 -42.29 -12.87
CA SER A 210 -17.38 -43.57 -13.45
C SER A 210 -18.52 -44.58 -13.27
N SER A 211 -19.28 -44.85 -14.33
CA SER A 211 -20.12 -46.04 -14.46
C SER A 211 -19.83 -46.73 -15.80
N THR A 212 -18.93 -47.71 -15.78
CA THR A 212 -18.69 -48.60 -16.90
C THR A 212 -19.79 -49.65 -16.97
N ILE A 213 -20.69 -49.49 -17.93
CA ILE A 213 -21.62 -50.52 -18.37
C ILE A 213 -20.87 -51.35 -19.43
N ALA A 214 -20.59 -52.62 -19.14
CA ALA A 214 -20.01 -53.55 -20.09
C ALA A 214 -21.12 -54.42 -20.72
N ALA A 215 -21.25 -54.35 -22.04
CA ALA A 215 -21.90 -55.33 -22.91
C ALA A 215 -21.23 -55.18 -24.28
N SER A 216 -20.76 -56.18 -25.01
CA SER A 216 -21.27 -57.54 -25.21
C SER A 216 -20.24 -58.34 -26.04
N GLN A 217 -20.25 -59.68 -25.94
CA GLN A 217 -19.89 -60.55 -27.07
C GLN A 217 -20.80 -61.80 -27.06
N PRO A 218 -21.20 -62.31 -28.24
CA PRO A 218 -22.20 -63.37 -28.35
C PRO A 218 -21.58 -64.77 -28.30
N ILE A 219 -22.45 -65.70 -27.95
CA ILE A 219 -22.27 -67.13 -27.78
C ILE A 219 -22.01 -67.85 -29.12
N SER A 220 -21.22 -68.93 -29.10
CA SER A 220 -21.35 -70.04 -30.05
C SER A 220 -20.94 -71.33 -29.35
N THR A 221 -21.85 -72.29 -29.43
CA THR A 221 -21.86 -73.59 -28.75
C THR A 221 -21.36 -74.71 -29.66
N SER A 222 -20.76 -75.71 -29.00
CA SER A 222 -20.44 -77.08 -29.43
C SER A 222 -19.26 -77.31 -30.38
#